data_AF-A0ABD4W4R9-F1
#
_entry.id   AF-A0ABD4W4R9-F1
#
_cell.length_a   1.000
_cell.length_b   1.000
_cell.length_c   1.000
_cell.angle_alpha   90.00
_cell.angle_beta   90.00
_cell.angle_gamma   90.00
#
_symmetry.space_group_name_H-M   'P 1'
#
loop_
_entity.id
_entity.type
_entity.pdbx_description
1 polymer ?
#
loop_
_entity_poly.entity_id
_entity_poly.type
_entity_poly.pdbx_seq_one_letter_code
_entity_poly.pdbx_strand_id
1 'polypeptide(L)'
;MTEHEEYCVSIRKHYRMPDHTLEGYAVTLWRWSHPSGTWRYTAIRDYPFADYNGSHRKSLRQARRDARKLAGIFDCTNYDTNEKGMWQ
;
A
#
# COMPACT_ATOMS: atom_id res chain seq x y z
N MET A 1 -24.90 9.95 2.53
CA MET A 1 -23.44 10.13 2.44
C MET A 1 -22.82 8.81 2.86
N THR A 2 -22.14 8.11 1.97
CA THR A 2 -21.26 7.00 2.36
C THR A 2 -20.16 7.60 3.23
N GLU A 3 -20.11 7.22 4.50
CA GLU A 3 -19.00 7.55 5.37
C GLU A 3 -17.79 6.77 4.85
N HIS A 4 -16.92 7.46 4.10
CA HIS A 4 -15.62 6.90 3.74
C HIS A 4 -14.75 6.94 4.99
N GLU A 5 -14.08 5.83 5.30
CA GLU A 5 -13.04 5.79 6.31
C GLU A 5 -12.00 6.87 5.98
N GLU A 6 -11.54 7.61 7.00
CA GLU A 6 -10.63 8.73 6.80
C GLU A 6 -9.30 8.27 6.17
N TYR A 7 -8.92 7.01 6.40
CA TYR A 7 -7.71 6.39 5.90
C TYR A 7 -8.00 5.07 5.19
N CYS A 8 -7.05 4.62 4.38
CA CYS A 8 -6.96 3.21 3.98
C CYS A 8 -5.51 2.82 3.68
N VAL A 9 -5.23 1.52 3.62
CA VAL A 9 -3.90 0.97 3.35
C VAL A 9 -3.94 0.08 2.11
N SER A 10 -2.92 0.17 1.26
CA SER A 10 -2.72 -0.76 0.15
C SER A 10 -1.26 -1.17 -0.03
N ILE A 11 -1.02 -2.25 -0.76
CA ILE A 11 0.30 -2.77 -1.12
C ILE A 11 0.46 -2.65 -2.63
N ARG A 12 1.41 -1.81 -3.03
CA ARG A 12 1.72 -1.53 -4.42
C ARG A 12 2.94 -2.30 -4.88
N LYS A 13 3.02 -2.56 -6.18
CA LYS A 13 4.26 -3.04 -6.80
C LYS A 13 5.21 -1.87 -7.00
N HIS A 14 6.46 -2.03 -6.58
CA HIS A 14 7.51 -1.04 -6.78
C HIS A 14 8.37 -1.48 -7.96
N TYR A 15 8.40 -0.67 -9.02
CA TYR A 15 9.19 -0.90 -10.21
C TYR A 15 10.32 0.12 -10.32
N ARG A 16 11.49 -0.35 -10.78
CA ARG A 16 12.53 0.52 -11.30
C ARG A 16 12.18 0.99 -12.69
N MET A 17 12.51 2.25 -12.94
CA MET A 17 12.42 2.86 -14.27
C MET A 17 13.83 2.94 -14.89
N PRO A 18 13.97 2.85 -16.22
CA PRO A 18 12.91 2.78 -17.23
C PRO A 18 12.52 1.36 -17.66
N ASP A 19 13.22 0.33 -17.18
CA ASP A 19 13.06 -1.06 -17.64
C ASP A 19 11.82 -1.77 -17.07
N HIS A 20 11.06 -1.12 -16.20
CA HIS A 20 9.89 -1.67 -15.50
C HIS A 20 10.20 -2.96 -14.75
N THR A 21 11.44 -3.11 -14.28
CA THR A 21 11.85 -4.24 -13.46
C THR A 21 11.14 -4.15 -12.11
N LEU A 22 10.42 -5.21 -11.72
CA LEU A 22 9.80 -5.30 -10.40
C LEU A 22 10.92 -5.47 -9.36
N GLU A 23 11.11 -4.48 -8.50
CA GLU A 23 12.17 -4.49 -7.49
C GLU A 23 11.64 -4.66 -6.07
N GLY A 24 10.33 -4.53 -5.85
CA GLY A 24 9.79 -4.62 -4.51
C GLY A 24 8.28 -4.49 -4.42
N TYR A 25 7.83 -4.37 -3.17
CA TYR A 25 6.49 -3.91 -2.83
C TYR A 25 6.58 -2.63 -2.01
N ALA A 26 5.50 -1.86 -2.00
CA ALA A 26 5.38 -0.66 -1.19
C ALA A 26 4.06 -0.69 -0.41
N VAL A 27 4.12 -0.58 0.91
CA VAL A 27 2.92 -0.33 1.71
C VAL A 27 2.62 1.15 1.64
N THR A 28 1.40 1.52 1.29
CA THR A 28 0.97 2.91 1.14
C THR A 28 -0.21 3.20 2.04
N LEU A 29 -0.10 4.29 2.81
CA LEU A 29 -1.21 4.88 3.56
C LEU A 29 -1.83 6.00 2.73
N TRP A 30 -3.15 5.95 2.61
CA TRP A 30 -3.97 6.94 1.93
C TRP A 30 -4.88 7.62 2.92
N ARG A 31 -5.20 8.88 2.64
CA ARG A 31 -6.23 9.64 3.37
C ARG A 31 -7.29 10.10 2.39
N TRP A 32 -8.57 9.96 2.74
CA TRP A 32 -9.65 10.49 1.92
C TRP A 32 -9.61 12.02 1.97
N SER A 33 -9.59 12.64 0.80
CA SER A 33 -9.60 14.10 0.70
C SER A 33 -10.98 14.57 0.25
N HIS A 34 -11.80 15.01 1.22
CA HIS A 34 -13.13 15.57 0.95
C HIS A 34 -13.13 16.67 -0.11
N PRO A 35 -12.20 17.65 -0.12
CA PRO A 35 -12.21 18.71 -1.13
C PRO A 35 -12.02 18.21 -2.56
N SER A 36 -11.29 17.12 -2.74
CA SER A 36 -11.01 16.56 -4.07
C SER A 36 -11.82 15.30 -4.39
N GLY A 37 -12.62 14.80 -3.45
CA GLY A 37 -13.37 13.54 -3.60
C GLY A 37 -12.48 12.36 -4.01
N THR A 38 -11.25 12.27 -3.50
CA THR A 38 -10.31 11.22 -3.90
C THR A 38 -9.30 10.90 -2.79
N TRP A 39 -8.66 9.74 -2.89
CA TRP A 39 -7.58 9.32 -2.00
C TRP A 39 -6.31 10.12 -2.27
N ARG A 40 -5.72 10.68 -1.21
CA ARG A 40 -4.42 11.33 -1.26
C ARG A 40 -3.37 10.47 -0.57
N TYR A 41 -2.23 10.38 -1.24
CA TYR A 41 -1.04 9.76 -0.69
C TYR A 41 -0.61 10.46 0.60
N THR A 42 -0.38 9.68 1.65
CA THR A 42 0.09 10.19 2.95
C THR A 42 1.49 9.69 3.28
N ALA A 43 1.73 8.38 3.15
CA ALA A 43 3.03 7.79 3.47
C ALA A 43 3.27 6.49 2.69
N ILE A 44 4.55 6.15 2.48
CA ILE A 44 5.03 4.92 1.84
C ILE A 44 6.06 4.26 2.72
N ARG A 45 6.11 2.94 2.65
CA ARG A 45 7.26 2.17 3.09
C ARG A 45 7.60 1.11 2.06
N ASP A 46 8.84 1.13 1.62
CA ASP A 46 9.35 0.20 0.62
C ASP A 46 9.83 -1.12 1.24
N TYR A 47 9.63 -2.20 0.49
CA TYR A 47 10.06 -3.56 0.77
C TYR A 47 10.82 -4.08 -0.46
N PRO A 48 12.01 -3.53 -0.77
CA PRO A 48 12.78 -3.93 -1.94
C PRO A 48 13.25 -5.38 -1.78
N PHE A 49 13.25 -6.17 -2.86
CA PHE A 49 13.65 -7.58 -2.83
C PHE A 49 15.09 -7.79 -2.35
N ALA A 50 15.97 -6.80 -2.58
CA ALA A 50 17.35 -6.81 -2.09
C ALA A 50 17.45 -7.07 -0.57
N ASP A 51 16.53 -6.48 0.21
CA ASP A 51 16.48 -6.64 1.67
C ASP A 51 15.97 -8.03 2.11
N TYR A 52 15.46 -8.81 1.16
CA TYR A 52 14.84 -10.12 1.40
C TYR A 52 15.51 -11.24 0.58
N ASN A 53 16.81 -11.11 0.31
CA ASN A 53 17.62 -12.06 -0.48
C ASN A 53 17.02 -12.32 -1.88
N GLY A 54 16.50 -11.27 -2.53
CA GLY A 54 15.82 -11.36 -3.83
C GLY A 54 14.44 -12.04 -3.78
N SER A 55 13.93 -12.40 -2.59
CA SER A 55 12.70 -13.21 -2.49
C SER A 55 11.44 -12.35 -2.48
N HIS A 56 10.69 -12.43 -3.59
CA HIS A 56 9.36 -11.81 -3.72
C HIS A 56 8.41 -12.26 -2.61
N ARG A 57 8.41 -13.57 -2.29
CA ARG A 57 7.53 -14.14 -1.26
C ARG A 57 7.84 -13.60 0.14
N LYS A 58 9.12 -13.43 0.50
CA LYS A 58 9.52 -12.90 1.81
C LYS A 58 9.17 -11.41 1.91
N SER A 59 9.51 -10.63 0.88
CA SER A 59 9.17 -9.22 0.81
C SER A 59 7.65 -8.99 0.92
N LEU A 60 6.83 -9.69 0.13
CA LEU A 60 5.36 -9.55 0.18
C LEU A 60 4.79 -9.94 1.54
N ARG A 61 5.32 -11.01 2.16
CA ARG A 61 4.88 -11.44 3.49
C ARG A 61 5.14 -10.34 4.53
N GLN A 62 6.29 -9.69 4.48
CA GLN A 62 6.61 -8.60 5.40
C GLN A 62 5.72 -7.38 5.12
N ALA A 63 5.55 -6.98 3.85
CA ALA A 63 4.65 -5.91 3.46
C ALA A 63 3.21 -6.14 3.96
N ARG A 64 2.68 -7.36 3.83
CA ARG A 64 1.35 -7.73 4.35
C ARG A 64 1.24 -7.64 5.86
N ARG A 65 2.28 -8.07 6.58
CA ARG A 65 2.30 -7.99 8.05
C ARG A 65 2.22 -6.54 8.51
N ASP A 66 3.03 -5.68 7.90
CA ASP A 66 3.10 -4.27 8.28
C ASP A 66 1.86 -3.50 7.82
N ALA A 67 1.29 -3.84 6.66
CA ALA A 67 0.02 -3.28 6.19
C ALA A 67 -1.14 -3.59 7.18
N ARG A 68 -1.24 -4.83 7.69
CA ARG A 68 -2.26 -5.18 8.70
C ARG A 68 -2.06 -4.43 10.00
N LYS A 69 -0.80 -4.29 10.46
CA LYS A 69 -0.50 -3.53 11.67
C LYS A 69 -0.87 -2.05 11.49
N LEU A 70 -0.54 -1.48 10.33
CA LEU A 70 -0.86 -0.09 10.01
C LEU A 70 -2.38 0.14 9.93
N ALA A 71 -3.09 -0.75 9.24
CA ALA A 71 -4.56 -0.71 9.16
C ALA A 71 -5.21 -0.78 10.55
N GLY A 72 -4.69 -1.61 11.46
CA GLY A 72 -5.17 -1.65 12.85
C GLY A 72 -4.84 -0.40 13.68
N ILE A 73 -3.76 0.33 13.37
CA ILE A 73 -3.43 1.60 14.04
C ILE A 73 -4.39 2.72 13.62
N PHE A 74 -4.75 2.75 12.33
CA PHE A 74 -5.63 3.77 11.75
C PHE A 74 -7.10 3.37 11.74
N ASP A 75 -7.42 2.18 12.26
CA ASP A 75 -8.75 1.56 12.23
C ASP A 75 -9.41 1.68 10.84
N CYS A 76 -8.73 1.15 9.82
CA CYS A 76 -9.13 1.33 8.44
C CYS A 76 -8.97 0.08 7.56
N THR A 77 -9.56 0.16 6.37
CA THR A 77 -9.56 -0.91 5.38
C THR A 77 -8.15 -1.13 4.81
N ASN A 78 -7.74 -2.40 4.81
CA ASN A 78 -6.54 -2.87 4.12
C ASN A 78 -6.93 -3.54 2.82
N TYR A 79 -6.62 -2.90 1.69
CA TYR A 79 -6.87 -3.42 0.36
C TYR A 79 -5.84 -4.47 -0.10
N ASP A 80 -4.81 -4.78 0.70
CA ASP A 80 -3.70 -5.67 0.34
C ASP A 80 -3.16 -5.27 -1.05
N THR A 81 -2.91 -6.22 -1.95
CA THR A 81 -2.51 -5.96 -3.34
C THR A 81 -3.65 -5.55 -4.29
N ASN A 82 -4.88 -5.36 -3.80
CA ASN A 82 -6.04 -5.00 -4.61
C ASN A 82 -6.24 -3.48 -4.69
N GLU A 83 -5.29 -2.77 -5.33
CA GLU A 83 -5.38 -1.31 -5.53
C GLU A 83 -6.68 -0.88 -6.24
N LYS A 84 -7.26 -1.73 -7.10
CA LYS A 84 -8.49 -1.39 -7.84
C LYS A 84 -9.68 -1.18 -6.91
N GLY A 85 -9.81 -2.01 -5.87
CA GLY A 85 -10.92 -1.92 -4.92
C GLY A 85 -10.88 -0.65 -4.06
N MET A 86 -9.73 0.05 -4.01
CA MET A 86 -9.59 1.32 -3.30
C MET A 86 -10.27 2.48 -4.04
N TRP A 87 -10.32 2.42 -5.38
CA TRP A 87 -10.84 3.50 -6.22
C TRP A 87 -12.32 3.31 -6.61
N GLN A 88 -12.95 2.22 -6.16
CA GLN A 88 -14.36 1.90 -6.40
C GLN A 88 -15.19 2.32 -5.20
#